data_AF-A0A0W8EAL9-F1
#
_entry.id   AF-A0A0W8EAL9-F1
#
_cell.length_a   1.000
_cell.length_b   1.000
_cell.length_c   1.000
_cell.angle_alpha   90.00
_cell.angle_beta   90.00
_cell.angle_gamma   90.00
#
_symmetry.space_group_name_H-M   'P 1'
#
loop_
_entity.id
_entity.type
_entity.pdbx_description
1 polymer ?
#
loop_
_entity_poly.entity_id
_entity_poly.type
_entity_poly.pdbx_seq_one_letter_code
_entity_poly.pdbx_strand_id
1 'polypeptide(L)' 'MLHPLPRLDEIDPRVDLLPHARYFEQSRNGIPVRMAMLQKVMI' A
#
# COMPACT_ATOMS: atom_id res chain seq x y z
N MET A 1 -3.34 7.27 7.30
CA MET A 1 -4.24 6.11 7.24
C MET A 1 -3.67 5.11 6.24
N LEU A 2 -3.46 3.86 6.69
CA LEU A 2 -2.91 2.75 5.92
C LEU A 2 -3.96 1.65 5.81
N HIS A 3 -3.93 0.88 4.72
CA HIS A 3 -4.88 -0.20 4.45
C HIS A 3 -4.29 -1.14 3.38
N PRO A 4 -4.35 -2.47 3.55
CA PRO A 4 -3.72 -3.41 2.62
C PRO A 4 -4.41 -3.53 1.25
N LEU A 5 -5.67 -3.06 1.13
CA LEU A 5 -6.54 -3.23 -0.06
C LEU A 5 -6.79 -4.72 -0.44
N PRO A 6 -7.84 -5.04 -1.24
CA PRO A 6 -8.94 -4.16 -1.62
C PRO A 6 -9.71 -3.71 -0.38
N ARG A 7 -10.25 -2.48 -0.44
CA ARG A 7 -11.23 -2.06 0.55
C ARG A 7 -12.64 -2.47 0.11
N LEU A 8 -13.51 -2.79 1.06
CA LEU A 8 -14.93 -2.95 0.86
C LEU A 8 -15.63 -1.66 1.32
N ASP A 9 -16.50 -1.75 2.32
CA ASP A 9 -17.29 -0.66 2.91
C ASP A 9 -16.67 -0.11 4.21
N GLU A 10 -15.54 -0.67 4.66
CA GLU A 10 -14.86 -0.28 5.88
C GLU A 10 -14.13 1.09 5.78
N ILE A 11 -13.93 1.62 4.57
CA ILE A 11 -13.34 2.94 4.34
C ILE A 11 -14.19 3.70 3.33
N ASP A 12 -14.80 4.80 3.78
CA ASP A 12 -15.53 5.73 2.92
C ASP A 12 -14.60 6.29 1.82
N PRO A 13 -15.00 6.27 0.53
CA PRO A 13 -14.18 6.80 -0.57
C PRO A 13 -13.78 8.28 -0.43
N ARG A 14 -14.48 9.07 0.40
CA ARG A 14 -14.09 10.46 0.69
C ARG A 14 -12.77 10.56 1.45
N VAL A 15 -12.34 9.49 2.11
CA VAL A 15 -11.03 9.41 2.78
C VAL A 15 -9.88 9.61 1.79
N ASP A 16 -10.06 9.28 0.51
CA ASP A 16 -9.05 9.43 -0.56
C ASP A 16 -8.58 10.89 -0.71
N LEU A 17 -9.46 11.84 -0.40
CA LEU A 17 -9.19 13.28 -0.50
C LEU A 17 -8.35 13.80 0.68
N LEU A 18 -8.18 13.00 1.74
CA LEU A 18 -7.43 13.42 2.90
C LEU A 18 -5.92 13.32 2.60
N PRO A 19 -5.12 14.35 2.95
CA PRO A 19 -3.68 14.37 2.66
C PRO A 19 -2.87 13.26 3.37
N HIS A 20 -3.49 12.59 4.34
CA HIS A 20 -2.91 11.50 5.10
C HIS A 20 -3.44 10.11 4.69
N ALA A 21 -4.24 9.99 3.64
CA ALA A 21 -4.60 8.70 3.04
C ALA A 21 -3.40 8.16 2.25
N ARG A 22 -2.76 7.11 2.77
CA ARG A 22 -1.45 6.62 2.29
C ARG A 22 -1.48 5.16 1.84
N TYR A 23 -2.65 4.51 1.80
CA TYR A 23 -2.79 3.13 1.35
C TYR A 23 -2.44 2.92 -0.13
N PHE A 24 -2.61 3.94 -0.99
CA PHE A 24 -2.10 3.88 -2.38
C PHE A 24 -0.57 3.86 -2.44
N GLU A 25 0.09 4.72 -1.65
CA GLU A 25 1.55 4.72 -1.54
C GLU A 25 2.06 3.41 -0.95
N GLN A 26 1.38 2.86 0.06
CA GLN A 26 1.67 1.55 0.63
C GLN A 26 1.63 0.45 -0.44
N SER A 27 0.57 0.36 -1.25
CA SER A 27 0.47 -0.64 -2.32
C SER A 27 1.61 -0.50 -3.33
N ARG A 28 1.97 0.73 -3.71
CA ARG A 28 3.12 1.01 -4.59
C ARG A 28 4.44 0.55 -3.95
N ASN A 29 4.65 0.85 -2.67
CA ASN A 29 5.85 0.48 -1.92
C ASN A 29 6.00 -1.05 -1.78
N GLY A 30 4.92 -1.82 -1.92
CA GLY A 30 4.99 -3.28 -1.94
C GLY A 30 5.82 -3.86 -3.10
N ILE A 31 5.99 -3.15 -4.21
CA ILE A 31 6.83 -3.59 -5.34
C ILE A 31 8.31 -3.57 -4.96
N PRO A 32 8.94 -2.42 -4.62
CA PRO A 32 10.35 -2.38 -4.27
C PRO A 32 10.69 -3.22 -3.04
N VAL A 33 9.78 -3.36 -2.08
CA VAL A 33 9.97 -4.26 -0.93
C VAL A 33 10.12 -5.71 -1.37
N ARG A 34 9.25 -6.19 -2.27
CA ARG A 34 9.36 -7.55 -2.81
C ARG A 34 10.61 -7.72 -3.68
N MET A 35 10.97 -6.72 -4.47
CA MET A 35 12.22 -6.74 -5.25
C MET A 35 13.45 -6.89 -4.33
N ALA A 36 13.52 -6.11 -3.24
CA ALA A 36 14.60 -6.21 -2.27
C ALA A 36 14.63 -7.57 -1.56
N MET A 37 13.46 -8.14 -1.23
CA MET A 37 13.38 -9.49 -0.66
C MET A 37 13.86 -10.56 -1.64
N LEU A 38 13.43 -10.50 -2.90
CA LEU A 38 13.89 -11.42 -3.94
C LEU A 38 15.39 -11.30 -4.17
N GLN A 39 15.92 -10.08 -4.20
CA GLN A 39 17.36 -9.84 -4.27
C GLN A 39 18.09 -10.54 -3.10
N LYS A 40 17.61 -10.40 -1.86
CA LYS A 40 18.24 -11.00 -0.68
C LYS A 40 18.19 -12.54 -0.64
N VAL A 41 17.21 -13.16 -1.29
CA VAL A 41 17.04 -14.63 -1.28
C VAL A 41 17.72 -15.28 -2.50
N MET A 42 17.77 -14.58 -3.63
CA MET A 42 18.31 -15.11 -4.88
C MET A 42 19.77 -14.73 -5.15
N ILE A 43 20.29 -13.70 -4.47
CA ILE A 43 21.69 -13.22 -4.55
C ILE A 43 22.30 -13.34 -3.16
#